data_AF-A0A812L7U4-F1
#
_entry.id   AF-A0A812L7U4-F1
#
_cell.length_a   1.000
_cell.length_b   1.000
_cell.length_c   1.000
_cell.angle_alpha   90.00
_cell.angle_beta   90.00
_cell.angle_gamma   90.00
#
_symmetry.space_group_name_H-M   'P 1'
#
loop_
_entity.id
_entity.type
_entity.pdbx_description
1 polymer ?
#
loop_
_entity_poly.entity_id
_entity_poly.type
_entity_poly.pdbx_seq_one_letter_code
_entity_poly.pdbx_strand_id
1 'polypeptide(L)'
;MGLHQRAHVDLFLSQYMKPRAECVICSAENAPSTSRGYIPSAPALRLRQDPLDGPGNVWALKEPCVQKGKGVTVLAGLSRILTAYETHRPAGQGRDCVAQKYIERPLLVPRPSGPAKCDLRVWVLVLDWNPLTAFVHPEVYFRVATLPYELDSMAPNAHKTNCRDAENRTPMKVLFEQLGSAAEERWRSYTWPRQVD
;
A
#
# COMPACT_ATOMS: atom_id res chain seq x y z
N MET A 1 20.69 3.40 17.98
CA MET A 1 20.36 1.98 18.26
C MET A 1 21.66 1.24 18.51
N GLY A 2 21.81 0.60 19.68
CA GLY A 2 23.07 -0.08 20.04
C GLY A 2 23.31 -1.35 19.22
N LEU A 3 24.58 -1.78 19.07
CA LEU A 3 24.98 -2.97 18.31
C LEU A 3 24.19 -4.23 18.72
N HIS A 4 23.95 -4.41 20.02
CA HIS A 4 23.22 -5.58 20.55
C HIS A 4 21.74 -5.62 20.14
N GLN A 5 21.09 -4.45 20.04
CA GLN A 5 19.69 -4.36 19.60
C GLN A 5 19.56 -4.64 18.10
N ARG A 6 20.57 -4.26 17.30
CA ARG A 6 20.60 -4.57 15.85
C ARG A 6 20.67 -6.07 15.60
N ALA A 7 21.57 -6.78 16.29
CA ALA A 7 21.73 -8.23 16.14
C ALA A 7 20.44 -9.01 16.43
N HIS A 8 19.67 -8.61 17.44
CA HIS A 8 18.41 -9.28 17.79
C HIS A 8 17.31 -9.02 16.74
N VAL A 9 17.23 -7.79 16.22
CA VAL A 9 16.29 -7.44 15.14
C VAL A 9 16.65 -8.17 13.84
N ASP A 10 17.93 -8.22 13.50
CA ASP A 10 18.41 -8.92 12.31
C ASP A 10 18.14 -10.43 12.41
N LEU A 11 18.38 -11.03 13.58
CA LEU A 11 18.05 -12.43 13.83
C LEU A 11 16.55 -12.68 13.71
N PHE A 12 15.71 -11.83 14.32
CA PHE A 12 14.26 -11.94 14.20
C PHE A 12 13.80 -11.84 12.73
N LEU A 13 14.27 -10.84 12.00
CA LEU A 13 13.93 -10.65 10.59
C LEU A 13 14.42 -11.81 9.73
N SER A 14 15.58 -12.39 10.03
CA SER A 14 16.09 -13.57 9.32
C SER A 14 15.18 -14.80 9.45
N GLN A 15 14.45 -14.91 10.56
CA GLN A 15 13.48 -15.99 10.77
C GLN A 15 12.10 -15.62 10.21
N TYR A 16 11.67 -14.37 10.39
CA TYR A 16 10.38 -13.86 9.92
C TYR A 16 10.26 -13.88 8.39
N MET A 17 11.36 -13.62 7.67
CA MET A 17 11.37 -13.56 6.21
C MET A 17 11.44 -14.94 5.54
N LYS A 18 11.52 -16.04 6.30
CA LYS A 18 11.54 -17.40 5.74
C LYS A 18 10.14 -17.80 5.26
N PRO A 19 10.04 -18.60 4.17
CA PRO A 19 8.79 -19.28 3.82
C PRO A 19 8.21 -19.99 5.04
N ARG A 20 6.87 -20.00 5.20
CA ARG A 20 6.21 -20.54 6.41
C ARG A 20 6.65 -21.98 6.73
N ALA A 21 6.96 -22.78 5.71
CA ALA A 21 7.46 -24.16 5.86
C ALA A 21 8.88 -24.26 6.45
N GLU A 22 9.71 -23.23 6.29
CA GLU A 22 11.12 -23.17 6.72
C GLU A 22 11.31 -22.35 8.01
N CYS A 23 10.27 -21.64 8.44
CA CYS A 23 10.29 -20.88 9.68
C CYS A 23 10.11 -21.83 10.87
N VAL A 24 11.18 -22.04 11.63
CA VAL A 24 11.20 -22.90 12.83
C VAL A 24 10.10 -22.52 13.84
N ILE A 25 9.73 -21.24 13.92
CA ILE A 25 8.68 -20.75 14.82
C ILE A 25 7.29 -21.15 14.32
N CYS A 26 7.03 -21.05 13.00
CA CYS A 26 5.76 -21.42 12.40
C CYS A 26 5.59 -22.96 12.30
N SER A 27 6.68 -23.69 12.13
CA SER A 27 6.70 -25.16 12.11
C SER A 27 6.61 -25.77 13.51
N ALA A 28 6.75 -24.96 14.57
CA ALA A 28 6.69 -25.37 15.97
C ALA A 28 5.27 -25.33 16.58
N GLU A 29 4.21 -25.35 15.77
CA GLU A 29 2.81 -25.42 16.25
C GLU A 29 2.53 -26.65 17.17
N ASN A 30 3.46 -27.61 17.29
CA ASN A 30 3.42 -28.75 18.23
C ASN A 30 4.53 -28.79 19.31
N ALA A 31 5.35 -27.75 19.47
CA ALA A 31 6.39 -27.74 20.51
C ALA A 31 5.80 -27.27 21.86
N PRO A 32 6.00 -27.99 22.98
CA PRO A 32 5.54 -27.55 24.29
C PRO A 32 6.23 -26.22 24.65
N SER A 33 5.44 -25.17 24.81
CA SER A 33 5.93 -23.83 25.12
C SER A 33 6.68 -23.83 26.47
N THR A 34 7.99 -23.61 26.46
CA THR A 34 8.80 -23.41 27.67
C THR A 34 8.81 -21.95 28.15
N SER A 35 8.12 -21.04 27.46
CA SER A 35 7.94 -19.66 27.92
C SER A 35 6.91 -19.62 29.05
N ARG A 36 7.39 -19.56 30.30
CA ARG A 36 6.62 -19.25 31.53
C ARG A 36 6.09 -17.80 31.55
N GLY A 37 5.37 -17.41 30.52
CA GLY A 37 4.70 -16.13 30.42
C GLY A 37 3.42 -16.33 29.63
N TYR A 38 2.33 -16.61 30.34
CA TYR A 38 1.00 -16.37 29.79
C TYR A 38 0.90 -14.86 29.55
N ILE A 39 1.17 -14.43 28.32
CA ILE A 39 0.75 -13.11 27.87
C ILE A 39 -0.75 -13.26 27.70
N PRO A 40 -1.60 -12.61 28.52
CA PRO A 40 -3.02 -12.59 28.26
C PRO A 40 -3.17 -12.10 26.83
N SER A 41 -3.97 -12.78 26.01
CA SER A 41 -4.31 -12.29 24.68
C SER A 41 -5.06 -10.96 24.86
N ALA A 42 -4.30 -9.87 25.01
CA ALA A 42 -4.84 -8.54 24.83
C ALA A 42 -5.55 -8.59 23.48
N PRO A 43 -6.83 -8.17 23.39
CA PRO A 43 -7.51 -8.16 22.11
C PRO A 43 -6.58 -7.41 21.16
N ALA A 44 -6.09 -8.12 20.14
CA ALA A 44 -5.12 -7.56 19.22
C ALA A 44 -5.74 -6.24 18.73
N LEU A 45 -5.12 -5.12 19.08
CA LEU A 45 -5.57 -3.80 18.69
C LEU A 45 -5.60 -3.81 17.17
N ARG A 46 -6.79 -3.98 16.60
CA ARG A 46 -6.96 -3.97 15.15
C ARG A 46 -6.64 -2.57 14.68
N LEU A 47 -5.47 -2.39 14.10
CA LEU A 47 -5.10 -1.12 13.52
C LEU A 47 -5.93 -0.92 12.26
N ARG A 48 -6.24 0.34 11.93
CA ARG A 48 -7.05 0.66 10.73
C ARG A 48 -6.44 0.09 9.44
N GLN A 49 -5.13 -0.18 9.45
CA GLN A 49 -4.37 -0.66 8.31
C GLN A 49 -4.34 -2.21 8.18
N ASP A 50 -4.67 -2.96 9.23
CA ASP A 50 -4.61 -4.44 9.21
C ASP A 50 -5.37 -5.10 8.04
N PRO A 51 -6.56 -4.60 7.61
CA PRO A 51 -7.26 -5.19 6.46
C PRO A 51 -6.52 -4.98 5.13
N LEU A 52 -5.71 -3.93 5.04
CA LEU A 52 -4.96 -3.52 3.84
C LEU A 52 -3.59 -4.22 3.77
N ASP A 53 -3.07 -4.63 4.92
CA ASP A 53 -1.81 -5.32 5.04
C ASP A 53 -1.91 -6.78 4.60
N GLY A 54 -0.76 -7.29 4.15
CA GLY A 54 -0.56 -8.67 3.77
C GLY A 54 0.66 -9.23 4.50
N PRO A 55 1.01 -10.50 4.23
CA PRO A 55 2.11 -11.16 4.92
C PRO A 55 3.49 -10.72 4.39
N GLY A 56 3.56 -10.00 3.26
CA GLY A 56 4.81 -9.74 2.55
C GLY A 56 5.67 -8.65 3.16
N ASN A 57 5.16 -7.91 4.15
CA ASN A 57 5.83 -6.76 4.77
C ASN A 57 6.44 -5.83 3.72
N VAL A 58 5.59 -5.44 2.76
CA VAL A 58 6.01 -4.69 1.57
C VAL A 58 5.95 -3.19 1.86
N TRP A 59 6.93 -2.45 1.33
CA TRP A 59 7.06 -1.01 1.50
C TRP A 59 7.22 -0.32 0.14
N ALA A 60 6.60 0.86 0.01
CA ALA A 60 6.82 1.76 -1.10
C ALA A 60 7.79 2.86 -0.69
N LEU A 61 8.97 2.88 -1.31
CA LEU A 61 9.91 3.97 -1.21
C LEU A 61 9.55 5.04 -2.26
N LYS A 62 9.47 6.31 -1.85
CA LYS A 62 9.08 7.42 -2.71
C LYS A 62 10.11 8.54 -2.63
N GLU A 63 10.77 8.80 -3.74
CA GLU A 63 11.67 9.93 -3.89
C GLU A 63 10.90 11.25 -3.86
N PRO A 64 11.47 12.30 -3.25
CA PRO A 64 10.84 13.60 -3.15
C PRO A 64 10.84 14.31 -4.50
N CYS A 65 9.76 15.06 -4.78
CA CYS A 65 9.63 15.91 -5.97
C CYS A 65 9.69 15.18 -7.32
N VAL A 66 9.47 13.85 -7.35
CA VAL A 66 9.41 13.06 -8.60
C VAL A 66 7.96 12.83 -9.02
N GLN A 67 7.69 12.87 -10.33
CA GLN A 67 6.36 12.74 -10.92
C GLN A 67 6.21 11.57 -11.90
N LYS A 68 4.98 11.30 -12.34
CA LYS A 68 4.64 10.24 -13.31
C LYS A 68 5.00 8.81 -12.84
N GLY A 69 5.11 8.59 -11.53
CA GLY A 69 5.48 7.29 -10.95
C GLY A 69 6.96 6.92 -11.10
N LYS A 70 7.79 7.84 -11.61
CA LYS A 70 9.24 7.77 -11.47
C LYS A 70 9.60 7.96 -9.98
N GLY A 71 10.71 7.37 -9.54
CA GLY A 71 11.17 7.47 -8.15
C GLY A 71 10.28 6.78 -7.11
N VAL A 72 9.36 5.91 -7.54
CA VAL A 72 8.59 5.05 -6.63
C VAL A 72 9.07 3.62 -6.80
N THR A 73 9.48 2.96 -5.72
CA THR A 73 9.94 1.57 -5.76
C THR A 73 9.20 0.77 -4.69
N VAL A 74 8.63 -0.37 -5.08
CA VAL A 74 7.92 -1.28 -4.16
C VAL A 74 8.85 -2.43 -3.87
N LEU A 75 9.14 -2.66 -2.59
CA LEU A 75 10.18 -3.59 -2.13
C LEU A 75 9.71 -4.34 -0.89
N ALA A 76 10.16 -5.59 -0.76
CA ALA A 76 10.06 -6.38 0.45
C ALA A 76 11.45 -6.70 0.98
N GLY A 77 11.58 -6.82 2.30
CA GLY A 77 12.83 -7.12 2.99
C GLY A 77 13.62 -5.87 3.38
N LEU A 78 13.90 -5.74 4.68
CA LEU A 78 14.51 -4.56 5.27
C LEU A 78 15.84 -4.19 4.59
N SER A 79 16.73 -5.16 4.37
CA SER A 79 18.03 -4.90 3.73
C SER A 79 17.87 -4.29 2.34
N ARG A 80 16.95 -4.81 1.52
CA ARG A 80 16.67 -4.26 0.18
C ARG A 80 16.11 -2.84 0.26
N ILE A 81 15.25 -2.58 1.23
CA ILE A 81 14.67 -1.24 1.46
C ILE A 81 15.76 -0.24 1.87
N LEU A 82 16.64 -0.62 2.81
CA LEU A 82 17.73 0.25 3.28
C LEU A 82 18.76 0.51 2.18
N THR A 83 19.16 -0.53 1.43
CA THR A 83 20.07 -0.36 0.28
C THR A 83 19.46 0.55 -0.79
N ALA A 84 18.17 0.39 -1.09
CA ALA A 84 17.48 1.28 -2.03
C ALA A 84 17.44 2.72 -1.51
N TYR A 85 17.12 2.93 -0.22
CA TYR A 85 17.15 4.25 0.41
C TYR A 85 18.52 4.93 0.27
N GLU A 86 19.61 4.21 0.58
CA GLU A 86 20.98 4.74 0.46
C GLU A 86 21.35 5.07 -0.98
N THR A 87 20.94 4.23 -1.94
CA THR A 87 21.21 4.43 -3.38
C THR A 87 20.43 5.64 -3.93
N HIS A 88 19.20 5.83 -3.50
CA HIS A 88 18.32 6.92 -3.94
C HIS A 88 18.59 8.26 -3.23
N ARG A 89 19.58 8.32 -2.34
CA ARG A 89 19.99 9.55 -1.65
C ARG A 89 21.18 10.18 -2.39
N PRO A 90 20.96 11.07 -3.39
CA PRO A 90 22.06 11.76 -4.04
C PRO A 90 22.86 12.57 -3.01
N ALA A 91 24.18 12.35 -3.01
CA ALA A 91 25.10 13.06 -2.13
C ALA A 91 24.88 14.58 -2.25
N GLY A 92 24.58 15.23 -1.12
CA GLY A 92 24.44 16.69 -1.05
C GLY A 92 23.04 17.27 -1.33
N GLN A 93 22.00 16.48 -1.63
CA GLN A 93 20.66 17.06 -1.93
C GLN A 93 19.70 17.19 -0.74
N GLY A 94 20.04 16.65 0.45
CA GLY A 94 19.32 16.93 1.70
C GLY A 94 17.83 16.57 1.75
N ARG A 95 17.29 15.86 0.74
CA ARG A 95 15.88 15.47 0.70
C ARG A 95 15.75 13.96 0.87
N ASP A 96 15.19 13.56 2.00
CA ASP A 96 14.95 12.16 2.32
C ASP A 96 13.77 11.61 1.52
N CYS A 97 13.89 10.36 1.06
CA CYS A 97 12.77 9.62 0.52
C CYS A 97 11.88 9.09 1.65
N VAL A 98 10.59 8.92 1.35
CA VAL A 98 9.61 8.42 2.31
C VAL A 98 9.42 6.93 2.10
N ALA A 99 9.57 6.15 3.18
CA ALA A 99 9.13 4.77 3.23
C ALA A 99 7.69 4.71 3.75
N GLN A 100 6.77 4.20 2.93
CA GLN A 100 5.35 4.03 3.29
C GLN A 100 4.98 2.55 3.24
N LYS A 101 4.28 2.04 4.26
CA LYS A 101 3.75 0.67 4.24
C LYS A 101 2.85 0.49 3.01
N TYR A 102 3.19 -0.49 2.19
CA TYR A 102 2.48 -0.76 0.95
C TYR A 102 1.15 -1.47 1.23
N ILE A 103 0.10 -1.08 0.49
CA ILE A 103 -1.22 -1.73 0.53
C ILE A 103 -1.11 -3.02 -0.29
N GLU A 104 -0.99 -4.14 0.40
CA GLU A 104 -0.81 -5.47 -0.21
C GLU A 104 -2.12 -6.09 -0.66
N ARG A 105 -3.23 -5.70 -0.03
CA ARG A 105 -4.61 -6.08 -0.37
C ARG A 105 -5.41 -4.89 -0.90
N PRO A 106 -5.04 -4.31 -2.06
CA PRO A 106 -5.79 -3.21 -2.63
C PRO A 106 -7.16 -3.68 -3.14
N LEU A 107 -8.10 -2.76 -3.27
CA LEU A 107 -9.29 -3.00 -4.09
C LEU A 107 -8.83 -3.24 -5.54
N LEU A 108 -9.32 -4.33 -6.14
CA LEU A 108 -9.01 -4.70 -7.50
C LEU A 108 -10.22 -4.49 -8.40
N VAL A 109 -9.99 -3.85 -9.54
CA VAL A 109 -10.99 -3.68 -10.60
C VAL A 109 -10.98 -4.92 -11.48
N PRO A 110 -12.13 -5.60 -11.68
CA PRO A 110 -12.22 -6.71 -12.62
C PRO A 110 -11.91 -6.26 -14.06
N ARG A 111 -11.09 -7.02 -14.78
CA ARG A 111 -10.84 -6.80 -16.22
C ARG A 111 -10.69 -8.12 -16.96
N PRO A 112 -10.84 -8.13 -18.30
CA PRO A 112 -10.64 -9.33 -19.11
C PRO A 112 -9.25 -9.97 -18.96
N SER A 113 -8.19 -9.16 -18.79
CA SER A 113 -6.82 -9.65 -18.59
C SER A 113 -6.53 -10.15 -17.17
N GLY A 114 -7.44 -9.95 -16.23
CA GLY A 114 -7.29 -10.25 -14.82
C GLY A 114 -7.54 -9.03 -13.91
N PRO A 115 -7.88 -9.24 -12.62
CA PRO A 115 -8.12 -8.14 -11.69
C PRO A 115 -6.89 -7.25 -11.52
N ALA A 116 -7.09 -5.94 -11.51
CA ALA A 116 -6.00 -4.98 -11.53
C ALA A 116 -6.14 -3.91 -10.45
N LYS A 117 -4.99 -3.46 -9.93
CA LYS A 117 -4.93 -2.38 -8.95
C LYS A 117 -5.39 -1.06 -9.57
N CYS A 118 -6.12 -0.24 -8.81
CA CYS A 118 -6.48 1.11 -9.23
C CYS A 118 -6.13 2.16 -8.18
N ASP A 119 -6.08 3.42 -8.61
CA ASP A 119 -6.20 4.58 -7.73
C ASP A 119 -7.30 5.52 -8.23
N LEU A 120 -7.78 6.37 -7.33
CA LEU A 120 -8.82 7.35 -7.60
C LEU A 120 -8.21 8.75 -7.79
N ARG A 121 -8.52 9.41 -8.92
CA ARG A 121 -8.24 10.84 -9.08
C ARG A 121 -9.45 11.67 -8.68
N VAL A 122 -9.31 12.38 -7.57
CA VAL A 122 -10.25 13.40 -7.09
C VAL A 122 -9.68 14.79 -7.41
N TRP A 123 -10.55 15.73 -7.75
CA TRP A 123 -10.20 17.15 -7.87
C TRP A 123 -10.75 17.93 -6.69
N VAL A 124 -9.92 18.81 -6.13
CA VAL A 124 -10.29 19.70 -5.02
C VAL A 124 -9.98 21.13 -5.42
N LEU A 125 -10.97 22.02 -5.32
CA LEU A 125 -10.83 23.46 -5.51
C LEU A 125 -10.76 24.11 -4.13
N VAL A 126 -9.63 24.74 -3.80
CA VAL A 126 -9.47 25.52 -2.57
C VAL A 126 -9.57 26.99 -2.94
N LEU A 127 -10.53 27.71 -2.35
CA LEU A 127 -10.77 29.13 -2.60
C LEU A 127 -10.10 30.02 -1.54
N ASP A 128 -10.10 29.58 -0.29
CA ASP A 128 -9.55 30.35 0.82
C ASP A 128 -8.99 29.38 1.88
N TRP A 129 -8.06 29.85 2.69
CA TRP A 129 -7.46 29.14 3.82
C TRP A 129 -7.92 29.72 5.17
N ASN A 130 -8.49 30.93 5.19
CA ASN A 130 -8.92 31.58 6.41
C ASN A 130 -10.18 32.47 6.22
N PRO A 131 -11.40 31.91 6.31
CA PRO A 131 -11.68 30.52 6.68
C PRO A 131 -11.38 29.54 5.53
N LEU A 132 -10.97 28.32 5.86
CA LEU A 132 -10.76 27.27 4.86
C LEU A 132 -12.05 27.03 4.06
N THR A 133 -12.00 27.32 2.76
CA THR A 133 -13.10 27.11 1.82
C THR A 133 -12.61 26.20 0.70
N ALA A 134 -13.12 24.96 0.66
CA ALA A 134 -12.71 23.97 -0.34
C ALA A 134 -13.89 23.13 -0.86
N PHE A 135 -13.85 22.77 -2.13
CA PHE A 135 -14.87 21.99 -2.83
C PHE A 135 -14.27 20.76 -3.49
N VAL A 136 -14.94 19.62 -3.42
CA VAL A 136 -14.54 18.40 -4.12
C VAL A 136 -15.40 18.25 -5.38
N HIS A 137 -14.77 18.09 -6.54
CA HIS A 137 -15.50 17.87 -7.79
C HIS A 137 -16.24 16.51 -7.74
N PRO A 138 -17.55 16.44 -8.06
CA PRO A 138 -18.36 15.23 -7.87
C PRO A 138 -17.95 14.08 -8.79
N GLU A 139 -17.50 14.40 -10.01
CA GLU A 139 -16.98 13.38 -10.92
C GLU A 139 -15.50 13.13 -10.66
N VAL A 140 -15.10 11.87 -10.83
CA VAL A 140 -13.75 11.35 -10.66
C VAL A 140 -13.43 10.38 -11.79
N TYR A 141 -12.16 10.02 -11.95
CA TYR A 141 -11.79 8.87 -12.76
C TYR A 141 -10.81 7.96 -12.02
N PHE A 142 -10.83 6.70 -12.41
CA PHE A 142 -9.94 5.68 -11.88
C PHE A 142 -8.75 5.53 -12.80
N ARG A 143 -7.57 5.38 -12.20
CA ARG A 143 -6.34 5.05 -12.90
C ARG A 143 -6.03 3.58 -12.63
N VAL A 144 -6.21 2.72 -13.62
CA VAL A 144 -6.10 1.27 -13.47
C VAL A 144 -4.77 0.78 -14.03
N ALA A 145 -3.99 0.07 -13.21
CA ALA A 145 -2.68 -0.47 -13.57
C ALA A 145 -2.75 -1.35 -14.82
N THR A 146 -1.77 -1.34 -15.73
CA THR A 146 -1.90 -2.05 -17.01
C THR A 146 -1.77 -3.56 -16.93
N LEU A 147 -1.08 -4.08 -15.91
CA LEU A 147 -0.97 -5.51 -15.66
C LEU A 147 -1.89 -5.95 -14.52
N PRO A 148 -2.31 -7.23 -14.51
CA PRO A 148 -3.00 -7.83 -13.37
C PRO A 148 -2.19 -7.67 -12.09
N TYR A 149 -2.89 -7.53 -10.98
CA TYR A 149 -2.23 -7.37 -9.69
C TYR A 149 -1.73 -8.71 -9.16
N GLU A 150 -0.43 -8.81 -8.98
CA GLU A 150 0.23 -9.95 -8.31
C GLU A 150 1.28 -9.40 -7.36
N LEU A 151 1.21 -9.77 -6.08
CA LEU A 151 2.13 -9.22 -5.07
C LEU A 151 3.58 -9.61 -5.37
N ASP A 152 3.81 -10.85 -5.81
CA ASP A 152 5.14 -11.44 -5.93
C ASP A 152 5.90 -11.01 -7.18
N SER A 153 5.20 -10.68 -8.27
CA SER A 153 5.84 -10.31 -9.53
C SER A 153 6.61 -8.99 -9.43
N MET A 154 6.25 -8.12 -8.48
CA MET A 154 6.81 -6.78 -8.27
C MET A 154 6.91 -5.95 -9.56
N ALA A 155 6.12 -6.31 -10.59
CA ALA A 155 6.16 -5.70 -11.90
C ALA A 155 5.64 -4.26 -11.79
N PRO A 156 6.41 -3.21 -12.15
CA PRO A 156 6.02 -1.82 -11.92
C PRO A 156 4.63 -1.48 -12.45
N ASN A 157 4.24 -2.08 -13.58
CA ASN A 157 2.96 -1.87 -14.26
C ASN A 157 1.76 -2.58 -13.60
N ALA A 158 1.99 -3.49 -12.64
CA ALA A 158 0.95 -4.08 -11.78
C ALA A 158 0.75 -3.28 -10.48
N HIS A 159 1.82 -2.62 -9.99
CA HIS A 159 1.82 -1.92 -8.70
C HIS A 159 1.66 -0.41 -8.80
N LYS A 160 1.97 0.18 -9.97
CA LYS A 160 1.85 1.61 -10.27
C LYS A 160 0.75 1.84 -11.29
N THR A 161 -0.15 2.74 -10.95
CA THR A 161 -1.30 3.17 -11.75
C THR A 161 -1.03 4.46 -12.54
N ASN A 162 0.22 4.95 -12.50
CA ASN A 162 0.62 6.21 -13.11
C ASN A 162 0.94 6.12 -14.62
N CYS A 163 0.73 4.96 -15.26
CA CYS A 163 0.89 4.81 -16.70
C CYS A 163 -0.07 5.75 -17.46
N ARG A 164 0.38 6.22 -18.64
CA ARG A 164 -0.38 7.14 -19.49
C ARG A 164 -0.74 6.47 -20.81
N ASP A 165 -1.36 5.31 -20.73
CA ASP A 165 -2.10 4.76 -21.86
C ASP A 165 -3.55 5.29 -21.84
N ALA A 166 -4.23 5.24 -22.98
CA ALA A 166 -5.59 5.76 -23.12
C ALA A 166 -6.61 4.94 -22.29
N GLU A 167 -6.31 3.68 -22.02
CA GLU A 167 -7.19 2.71 -21.34
C GLU A 167 -7.05 2.76 -19.81
N ASN A 168 -5.99 3.37 -19.29
CA ASN A 168 -5.70 3.49 -17.86
C ASN A 168 -6.73 4.36 -17.15
N ARG A 169 -7.39 5.28 -17.87
CA ARG A 169 -8.36 6.21 -17.29
C ARG A 169 -9.78 5.69 -17.50
N THR A 170 -10.33 5.07 -16.47
CA THR A 170 -11.71 4.58 -16.48
C THR A 170 -12.62 5.64 -15.84
N PRO A 171 -13.57 6.24 -16.59
CA PRO A 171 -14.57 7.13 -16.02
C PRO A 171 -15.40 6.42 -14.94
N MET A 172 -15.86 7.16 -13.94
CA MET A 172 -16.69 6.62 -12.85
C MET A 172 -17.88 5.79 -13.36
N LYS A 173 -18.59 6.29 -14.39
CA LYS A 173 -19.72 5.60 -15.02
C LYS A 173 -19.36 4.20 -15.51
N VAL A 174 -18.27 4.09 -16.28
CA VAL A 174 -17.81 2.82 -16.85
C VAL A 174 -17.40 1.84 -15.75
N LEU A 175 -16.77 2.33 -14.68
CA LEU A 175 -16.40 1.46 -13.57
C LEU A 175 -17.64 0.90 -12.85
N PHE A 176 -18.65 1.73 -12.58
CA PHE A 176 -19.86 1.25 -11.89
C PHE A 176 -20.70 0.31 -12.75
N GLU A 177 -20.72 0.49 -14.07
CA GLU A 177 -21.28 -0.51 -15.00
C GLU A 177 -20.58 -1.88 -14.84
N GLN A 178 -19.26 -1.89 -14.58
CA GLN A 178 -18.50 -3.13 -14.36
C GLN A 178 -18.67 -3.71 -12.95
N LEU A 179 -18.77 -2.87 -11.92
CA LEU A 179 -18.88 -3.29 -10.51
C LEU A 179 -20.32 -3.62 -10.10
N GLY A 180 -21.32 -3.17 -10.86
CA GLY A 180 -22.74 -3.37 -10.62
C GLY A 180 -23.38 -2.31 -9.73
N SER A 181 -24.71 -2.30 -9.73
CA SER A 181 -25.55 -1.28 -9.06
C SER A 181 -25.33 -1.17 -7.56
N ALA A 182 -25.05 -2.28 -6.87
CA ALA A 182 -24.76 -2.27 -5.43
C ALA A 182 -23.49 -1.48 -5.08
N ALA A 183 -22.46 -1.52 -5.94
CA ALA A 183 -21.25 -0.73 -5.75
C ALA A 183 -21.51 0.77 -5.95
N GLU A 184 -22.33 1.11 -6.95
CA GLU A 184 -22.75 2.49 -7.21
C GLU A 184 -23.60 3.06 -6.06
N GLU A 185 -24.56 2.30 -5.56
CA GLU A 185 -25.40 2.71 -4.42
C GLU A 185 -24.53 2.97 -3.18
N ARG A 186 -23.59 2.06 -2.89
CA ARG A 186 -22.65 2.22 -1.77
C ARG A 186 -21.78 3.47 -1.91
N TRP A 187 -21.31 3.77 -3.13
CA TRP A 187 -20.56 5.00 -3.40
C TRP A 187 -21.36 6.25 -3.06
N ARG A 188 -22.62 6.30 -3.52
CA ARG A 188 -23.52 7.44 -3.30
C ARG A 188 -23.93 7.62 -1.83
N SER A 189 -24.01 6.53 -1.06
CA SER A 189 -24.52 6.54 0.31
C SER A 189 -23.46 6.62 1.42
N TYR A 190 -22.24 6.12 1.18
CA TYR A 190 -21.23 5.96 2.25
C TYR A 190 -19.85 6.56 1.96
N THR A 191 -19.49 6.79 0.69
CA THR A 191 -18.08 7.03 0.33
C THR A 191 -17.75 8.49 0.02
N TRP A 192 -18.74 9.27 -0.44
CA TRP A 192 -18.55 10.69 -0.69
C TRP A 192 -18.48 11.46 0.63
N PRO A 193 -17.59 12.47 0.80
CA PRO A 193 -17.62 13.31 1.98
C PRO A 193 -19.05 13.82 2.16
N ARG A 194 -19.65 13.54 3.32
CA ARG A 194 -20.85 14.26 3.73
C ARG A 194 -20.50 15.73 3.61
N GLN A 195 -21.32 16.52 2.91
CA GLN A 195 -21.25 17.97 3.02
C GLN A 195 -21.24 18.27 4.51
N VAL A 196 -20.10 18.76 4.99
CA VAL A 196 -20.01 19.29 6.33
C VAL A 196 -20.45 20.73 6.12
N ASP A 197 -21.74 20.96 6.31
CA ASP A 197 -22.31 22.30 6.35
C ASP A 197 -21.64 23.12 7.46
#